data_AF-A0A549T241-F1
#
_entry.id   AF-A0A549T241-F1
#
_cell.length_a   1.000
_cell.length_b   1.000
_cell.length_c   1.000
_cell.angle_alpha   90.00
_cell.angle_beta   90.00
_cell.angle_gamma   90.00
#
_symmetry.space_group_name_H-M   'P 1'
#
loop_
_entity.id
_entity.type
_entity.pdbx_description
1 polymer ?
#
loop_
_entity_poly.entity_id
_entity_poly.type
_entity_poly.pdbx_seq_one_letter_code
_entity_poly.pdbx_strand_id
1 'polypeptide(L)'
;MSIKETVSIDGDLKKRLAVIAEREGSTVSELAESVLRHHAEDVERQEAEFAEDDRRWAKYLETGECISFEDMIVELQSLADEAGRKAAGAA
;
A
#
# COMPACT_ATOMS: atom_id res chain seq x y z
N MET A 1 -5.69 -27.50 5.38
CA MET A 1 -4.92 -27.94 4.19
C MET A 1 -5.02 -26.82 3.18
N SER A 2 -3.92 -26.19 2.77
CA SER A 2 -3.97 -25.11 1.78
C SER A 2 -4.17 -25.71 0.40
N ILE A 3 -5.19 -25.26 -0.33
CA ILE A 3 -5.47 -25.69 -1.70
C ILE A 3 -4.51 -24.90 -2.60
N LYS A 4 -3.69 -25.60 -3.38
CA LYS A 4 -2.76 -24.99 -4.33
C LYS A 4 -3.39 -24.98 -5.71
N GLU A 5 -3.49 -23.78 -6.28
CA GLU A 5 -4.00 -23.57 -7.64
C GLU A 5 -2.85 -23.50 -8.64
N THR A 6 -3.11 -23.90 -9.88
CA THR A 6 -2.14 -23.81 -10.98
C THR A 6 -2.43 -22.59 -11.85
N VAL A 7 -1.43 -21.72 -12.05
CA VAL A 7 -1.53 -20.54 -12.91
C VAL A 7 -0.59 -20.73 -14.11
N SER A 8 -1.10 -20.43 -15.30
CA SER A 8 -0.28 -20.41 -16.52
C SER A 8 0.46 -19.08 -16.63
N ILE A 9 1.77 -19.15 -16.87
CA ILE A 9 2.64 -18.00 -17.13
C ILE A 9 3.49 -18.29 -18.36
N ASP A 10 3.90 -17.24 -19.07
CA ASP A 10 4.77 -17.40 -20.22
C ASP A 10 6.19 -17.87 -19.79
N GLY A 11 6.89 -18.47 -20.75
CA GLY A 11 8.19 -19.08 -20.50
C GLY A 11 9.28 -18.08 -20.11
N ASP A 12 9.19 -16.83 -20.55
CA ASP A 12 10.19 -15.82 -20.24
C ASP A 12 9.98 -15.22 -18.85
N LEU A 13 8.73 -15.00 -18.45
CA LEU A 13 8.37 -14.67 -17.08
C LEU A 13 8.83 -15.76 -16.11
N LYS A 14 8.61 -17.04 -16.45
CA LYS A 14 9.10 -18.17 -15.63
C LYS A 14 10.62 -18.12 -15.43
N LYS A 15 11.40 -17.86 -16.48
CA LYS A 15 12.87 -17.73 -16.38
C LYS A 15 13.27 -16.57 -15.47
N ARG A 16 12.61 -15.41 -15.61
CA ARG A 16 12.88 -14.24 -14.78
C ARG A 16 12.58 -14.50 -13.31
N LEU A 17 11.44 -15.13 -13.02
CA LEU A 17 11.07 -15.50 -11.65
C LEU A 17 12.04 -16.52 -11.04
N ALA A 18 12.56 -17.47 -11.82
CA ALA A 18 13.57 -18.41 -11.35
C ALA A 18 14.85 -17.72 -10.87
N VAL A 19 15.36 -16.76 -11.65
CA VAL A 19 16.56 -15.99 -11.28
C VAL A 19 16.33 -15.16 -10.01
N ILE A 20 15.15 -14.55 -9.87
CA ILE A 20 14.80 -13.75 -8.69
C ILE A 20 14.70 -14.64 -7.45
N ALA A 21 13.99 -15.77 -7.57
CA ALA A 21 13.78 -16.70 -6.48
C ALA A 21 15.11 -17.28 -5.96
N GLU A 22 16.02 -17.66 -6.87
CA GLU A 22 17.36 -18.13 -6.51
C GLU A 22 18.15 -17.06 -5.74
N ARG A 23 18.15 -15.81 -6.22
CA ARG A 23 18.83 -14.69 -5.57
C ARG A 23 18.28 -14.41 -4.16
N GLU A 24 16.99 -14.65 -3.95
CA GLU A 24 16.29 -14.38 -2.69
C GLU A 24 16.22 -15.60 -1.77
N GLY A 25 16.78 -16.75 -2.19
CA GLY A 25 16.73 -17.98 -1.42
C GLY A 25 15.33 -18.56 -1.26
N SER A 26 14.44 -18.31 -2.22
CA SER A 26 13.06 -18.80 -2.24
C SER A 26 12.80 -19.72 -3.45
N THR A 27 11.67 -20.41 -3.45
CA THR A 27 11.20 -21.14 -4.63
C THR A 27 10.37 -20.22 -5.54
N VAL A 28 10.30 -20.54 -6.83
CA VAL A 28 9.44 -19.81 -7.79
C VAL A 28 7.97 -19.78 -7.33
N SER A 29 7.50 -20.86 -6.70
CA SER A 29 6.12 -20.91 -6.18
C SER A 29 5.91 -19.96 -4.99
N GLU A 30 6.86 -19.86 -4.09
CA GLU A 30 6.78 -18.95 -2.93
C GLU A 30 6.88 -17.49 -3.38
N LEU A 31 7.80 -17.19 -4.31
CA LEU A 31 7.90 -15.87 -4.92
C LEU A 31 6.59 -15.48 -5.64
N ALA A 32 6.04 -16.38 -6.45
CA ALA A 32 4.79 -16.11 -7.17
C ALA A 32 3.62 -15.89 -6.21
N GLU A 33 3.50 -16.70 -5.15
CA GLU A 33 2.47 -16.51 -4.14
C GLU A 33 2.63 -15.17 -3.40
N SER A 34 3.86 -14.81 -3.04
CA SER A 34 4.16 -13.52 -2.39
C SER A 34 3.79 -12.34 -3.28
N VAL A 35 4.17 -12.37 -4.56
CA VAL A 35 3.85 -11.29 -5.52
C VAL A 35 2.34 -11.14 -5.70
N LEU A 36 1.62 -12.26 -5.87
CA LEU A 36 0.16 -12.22 -6.02
C LEU A 36 -0.53 -11.68 -4.77
N ARG A 37 -0.04 -12.06 -3.58
CA ARG A 37 -0.55 -11.56 -2.31
C ARG A 37 -0.35 -10.04 -2.17
N HIS A 38 0.89 -9.56 -2.38
CA HIS A 38 1.17 -8.12 -2.31
C HIS A 38 0.33 -7.35 -3.34
N HIS A 39 0.19 -7.87 -4.55
CA HIS A 39 -0.63 -7.21 -5.56
C HIS A 39 -2.11 -7.13 -5.16
N ALA A 40 -2.67 -8.20 -4.59
CA ALA A 40 -4.04 -8.18 -4.08
C ALA A 40 -4.21 -7.16 -2.95
N GLU A 41 -3.31 -7.16 -1.97
CA GLU A 41 -3.31 -6.20 -0.86
C GLU A 41 -3.20 -4.74 -1.35
N ASP A 42 -2.37 -4.50 -2.37
CA ASP A 42 -2.20 -3.19 -2.98
C ASP A 42 -3.49 -2.72 -3.67
N VAL A 43 -4.14 -3.59 -4.45
CA VAL A 43 -5.41 -3.28 -5.14
C VAL A 43 -6.54 -3.04 -4.15
N GLU A 44 -6.67 -3.89 -3.13
CA GLU A 44 -7.68 -3.74 -2.07
C GLU A 44 -7.50 -2.42 -1.31
N ARG A 45 -6.24 -2.04 -1.01
CA ARG A 45 -5.94 -0.74 -0.39
C ARG A 45 -6.30 0.41 -1.33
N GLN A 46 -5.99 0.29 -2.61
CA GLN A 46 -6.29 1.31 -3.61
C GLN A 46 -7.80 1.54 -3.74
N GLU A 47 -8.62 0.49 -3.70
CA GLU A 47 -10.08 0.62 -3.68
C GLU A 47 -10.58 1.40 -2.44
N ALA A 48 -10.00 1.13 -1.27
CA ALA A 48 -10.34 1.86 -0.05
C ALA A 48 -9.92 3.33 -0.10
N GLU A 49 -8.75 3.63 -0.69
CA GLU A 49 -8.27 5.00 -0.93
C GLU A 49 -9.21 5.75 -1.88
N PHE A 50 -9.58 5.14 -3.01
CA PHE A 50 -10.53 5.75 -3.96
C PHE A 50 -11.91 5.97 -3.34
N ALA A 51 -12.41 5.03 -2.55
CA ALA A 51 -13.70 5.20 -1.87
C ALA A 51 -13.68 6.38 -0.88
N GLU A 52 -12.58 6.59 -0.17
CA GLU A 52 -12.42 7.75 0.72
C GLU A 52 -12.31 9.06 -0.05
N ASP A 53 -11.60 9.08 -1.18
CA ASP A 53 -11.49 10.26 -2.04
C ASP A 53 -12.86 10.64 -2.65
N ASP A 54 -13.60 9.66 -3.17
CA ASP A 54 -14.97 9.88 -3.68
C ASP A 54 -15.90 10.42 -2.58
N ARG A 55 -15.79 9.87 -1.35
CA ARG A 55 -16.56 10.35 -0.19
C ARG A 55 -16.21 11.80 0.16
N ARG A 56 -14.92 12.15 0.18
CA ARG A 56 -14.45 13.52 0.46
C ARG A 56 -14.92 14.49 -0.62
N TRP A 57 -14.83 14.09 -1.88
CA TRP A 57 -15.28 14.89 -3.00
C TRP A 57 -16.79 15.14 -2.96
N ALA A 58 -17.60 14.10 -2.72
CA ALA A 58 -19.04 14.23 -2.57
C ALA A 58 -19.42 15.20 -1.42
N LYS A 59 -18.73 15.10 -0.28
CA LYS A 59 -18.94 16.01 0.85
C LYS A 59 -18.58 17.46 0.50
N TYR A 60 -17.47 17.69 -0.20
CA TYR A 60 -17.09 19.03 -0.66
C TYR A 60 -18.13 19.61 -1.62
N LEU A 61 -18.65 18.80 -2.55
CA LEU A 61 -19.72 19.24 -3.45
C LEU A 61 -21.01 19.62 -2.70
N GLU A 62 -21.32 18.95 -1.60
CA GLU A 62 -22.48 19.23 -0.75
C GLU A 62 -22.28 20.48 0.12
N THR A 63 -21.14 20.63 0.78
CA THR A 63 -20.94 21.64 1.84
C THR A 63 -20.10 22.83 1.40
N GLY A 64 -19.27 22.67 0.36
CA GLY A 64 -18.23 23.62 -0.03
C GLY A 64 -17.07 23.72 0.97
N GLU A 65 -17.05 22.90 2.03
CA GLU A 65 -16.04 22.95 3.08
C GLU A 65 -14.77 22.23 2.67
N CYS A 66 -13.64 22.93 2.74
CA CYS A 66 -12.31 22.36 2.57
C CYS A 66 -11.37 22.87 3.66
N ILE A 67 -10.29 22.12 3.92
CA ILE A 67 -9.19 22.60 4.75
C ILE A 67 -8.37 23.57 3.89
N SER A 68 -8.10 24.78 4.39
CA SER A 68 -7.24 25.73 3.70
C SER A 68 -5.79 25.23 3.68
N PHE A 69 -4.98 25.72 2.75
CA PHE A 69 -3.57 25.34 2.69
C PHE A 69 -2.84 25.75 3.97
N GLU A 70 -3.13 26.95 4.48
CA GLU A 70 -2.55 27.47 5.72
C GLU A 70 -2.89 26.60 6.93
N ASP A 71 -4.17 26.22 7.09
CA ASP A 71 -4.60 25.35 8.19
C ASP A 71 -3.94 23.96 8.11
N MET A 72 -3.80 23.42 6.90
CA MET A 72 -3.12 22.14 6.69
C MET A 72 -1.64 22.21 7.09
N ILE A 73 -0.94 23.30 6.76
CA ILE A 73 0.46 23.47 7.17
C ILE A 73 0.60 23.53 8.69
N VAL A 74 -0.30 24.24 9.38
CA VAL A 74 -0.31 24.30 10.85
C VAL A 74 -0.51 22.91 11.46
N GLU A 75 -1.45 22.13 10.92
CA GLU A 75 -1.72 20.77 11.40
C GLU A 75 -0.49 19.85 11.21
N LEU A 76 0.13 19.89 10.02
CA LEU A 76 1.32 19.09 9.73
C LEU A 76 2.51 19.43 10.65
N GLN A 77 2.69 20.72 10.98
CA GLN A 77 3.71 21.15 11.94
C GLN A 77 3.42 20.61 13.35
N SER A 78 2.16 20.68 13.79
CA SER A 78 1.74 20.13 15.09
C SER A 78 2.03 18.64 15.21
N LEU A 79 1.71 17.88 14.16
CA LEU A 79 1.99 16.44 14.09
C LEU A 79 3.50 16.14 14.10
N ALA A 80 4.30 16.92 13.36
CA ALA A 80 5.75 16.78 13.35
C ALA A 80 6.36 17.04 14.74
N ASP A 81 5.89 18.09 15.44
CA ASP A 81 6.33 18.40 16.79
C ASP A 81 5.94 17.30 17.79
N GLU A 82 4.74 16.71 17.65
CA GLU A 82 4.31 15.58 18.48
C GLU A 82 5.18 14.34 18.26
N ALA A 83 5.46 14.00 17.00
CA ALA A 83 6.36 12.90 16.65
C ALA A 83 7.76 13.12 17.23
N GLY A 84 8.28 14.35 17.15
CA GLY A 84 9.56 14.74 17.75
C GLY A 84 9.58 14.55 19.27
N ARG A 85 8.52 14.98 19.97
CA ARG A 85 8.37 14.76 21.42
C ARG A 85 8.33 13.29 21.79
N LYS A 86 7.59 12.47 21.03
CA LYS A 86 7.51 11.01 21.27
C LYS A 86 8.86 10.33 21.07
N ALA A 87 9.60 10.71 20.04
CA ALA A 87 10.95 10.18 19.79
C ALA A 87 11.94 10.59 20.88
N ALA A 88 11.82 11.81 21.42
CA ALA A 88 12.69 12.31 22.50
C ALA A 88 12.32 11.77 23.89
N GLY A 89 11.06 11.38 24.11
CA GLY A 89 10.55 10.81 25.36
C GLY A 89 10.58 9.28 25.43
N ALA A 90 10.98 8.61 24.35
CA ALA A 90 11.26 7.17 24.33
C ALA A 90 12.74 6.93 24.67
N ALA A 91 13.08 7.10 25.95
CA ALA A 91 14.35 6.70 26.56
C ALA A 91 14.09 6.16 27.97
#